data_AF-A0A7S4CKY5-F1
#
_entry.id   AF-A0A7S4CKY5-F1
#
_cell.length_a   1.000
_cell.length_b   1.000
_cell.length_c   1.000
_cell.angle_alpha   90.00
_cell.angle_beta   90.00
_cell.angle_gamma   90.00
#
_symmetry.space_group_name_H-M   'P 1'
#
loop_
_entity.id
_entity.type
_entity.pdbx_description
1 polymer ?
#
loop_
_entity_poly.entity_id
_entity_poly.type
_entity_poly.pdbx_seq_one_letter_code
_entity_poly.pdbx_strand_id
1 'polypeptide(L)'
;HLPIEVAAWTMEHVLEWSNAVLLKKYPERQLDDVGDNITRHLIDGSILMQLTPAEWQEVVPLLGPRKTLTLELQRLIGPTSRWEADESPNLKPPVDKGPR
;
A
#
# COMPACT_ATOMS: atom_id res chain seq x y z
N HIS A 1 -7.98 -16.78 -6.91
CA HIS A 1 -6.94 -17.17 -7.92
C HIS A 1 -6.44 -15.89 -8.57
N LEU A 2 -5.28 -15.38 -8.17
CA LEU A 2 -4.82 -14.07 -8.62
C LEU A 2 -3.96 -14.19 -9.88
N PRO A 3 -4.12 -13.29 -10.87
CA PRO A 3 -3.16 -13.16 -11.98
C PRO A 3 -1.74 -12.95 -11.45
N ILE A 4 -0.74 -13.44 -12.20
CA ILE A 4 0.68 -13.31 -11.81
C ILE A 4 1.09 -11.83 -11.78
N GLU A 5 0.66 -11.06 -12.78
CA GLU A 5 0.96 -9.63 -12.88
C GLU A 5 -0.08 -8.80 -12.13
N VAL A 6 0.37 -8.03 -11.13
CA VAL A 6 -0.51 -7.15 -10.34
C VAL A 6 -1.24 -6.14 -11.22
N ALA A 7 -0.60 -5.63 -12.27
CA ALA A 7 -1.23 -4.70 -13.20
C ALA A 7 -2.47 -5.27 -13.93
N ALA A 8 -2.58 -6.61 -14.02
CA ALA A 8 -3.73 -7.29 -14.63
C ALA A 8 -4.86 -7.61 -13.64
N TRP A 9 -4.73 -7.19 -12.38
CA TRP A 9 -5.76 -7.43 -11.37
C TRP A 9 -6.99 -6.57 -11.62
N THR A 10 -8.17 -7.17 -11.46
CA THR A 10 -9.43 -6.43 -11.39
C THR A 10 -9.58 -5.87 -9.98
N MET A 11 -10.54 -4.97 -9.77
CA MET A 11 -10.89 -4.50 -8.42
C MET A 11 -11.24 -5.67 -7.48
N GLU A 12 -11.94 -6.69 -7.98
CA GLU A 12 -12.26 -7.90 -7.20
C GLU A 12 -10.99 -8.65 -6.76
N HIS A 13 -10.00 -8.79 -7.65
CA HIS A 13 -8.70 -9.38 -7.28
C HIS A 13 -7.98 -8.56 -6.20
N VAL A 14 -8.02 -7.22 -6.27
CA VAL A 14 -7.43 -6.34 -5.25
C VAL A 14 -8.14 -6.51 -3.90
N LEU A 15 -9.47 -6.64 -3.90
CA LEU A 15 -10.26 -6.92 -2.70
C LEU A 15 -9.96 -8.30 -2.11
N GLU A 16 -9.96 -9.35 -2.94
CA GLU A 16 -9.62 -10.72 -2.51
C GLU A 16 -8.23 -10.76 -1.88
N TRP A 17 -7.25 -10.13 -2.52
CA TRP A 17 -5.88 -10.06 -2.02
C TRP A 17 -5.78 -9.29 -0.70
N SER A 18 -6.34 -8.08 -0.63
CA SER A 18 -6.21 -7.23 0.55
C SER A 18 -6.88 -7.88 1.76
N ASN A 19 -8.06 -8.47 1.58
CA ASN A 19 -8.77 -9.20 2.62
C ASN A 19 -7.99 -10.45 3.07
N ALA A 20 -7.45 -11.25 2.14
CA ALA A 20 -6.67 -12.44 2.48
C ALA A 20 -5.40 -12.10 3.30
N VAL A 21 -4.69 -11.04 2.93
CA VAL A 21 -3.51 -10.56 3.67
C VAL A 21 -3.90 -10.09 5.06
N LEU A 22 -4.95 -9.28 5.14
CA LEU A 22 -5.37 -8.64 6.37
C LEU A 22 -5.99 -9.60 7.37
N LEU A 23 -6.87 -10.52 6.95
CA LEU A 23 -7.45 -11.56 7.82
C LEU A 23 -6.38 -12.45 8.43
N LYS A 24 -5.32 -12.77 7.67
CA LYS A 24 -4.19 -13.56 8.18
C LYS A 24 -3.43 -12.82 9.30
N LYS A 25 -3.30 -11.50 9.20
CA LYS A 25 -2.49 -10.69 10.15
C LYS A 25 -3.31 -10.08 11.29
N TYR A 26 -4.60 -9.83 11.07
CA TYR A 26 -5.52 -9.10 11.95
C TYR A 26 -6.90 -9.78 12.00
N PRO A 27 -7.00 -11.06 12.40
CA PRO A 27 -8.26 -11.82 12.34
C PRO A 27 -9.39 -11.27 13.23
N GLU A 28 -9.08 -10.43 14.22
CA GLU A 28 -10.04 -9.87 15.19
C GLU A 28 -10.48 -8.43 14.86
N ARG A 29 -9.98 -7.82 13.78
CA ARG A 29 -10.32 -6.44 13.41
C ARG A 29 -11.32 -6.39 12.25
N GLN A 30 -12.32 -5.51 12.37
CA GLN A 30 -13.10 -5.04 11.22
C GLN A 30 -12.19 -4.16 10.37
N LEU A 31 -11.92 -4.62 9.14
CA LEU A 31 -11.09 -3.91 8.14
C LEU A 31 -11.94 -3.52 6.93
N ASP A 32 -13.26 -3.43 7.15
CA ASP A 32 -14.28 -3.11 6.16
C ASP A 32 -13.97 -1.76 5.46
N ASP A 33 -13.41 -0.79 6.21
CA ASP A 33 -12.98 0.51 5.68
C ASP A 33 -11.99 0.38 4.50
N VAL A 34 -11.13 -0.65 4.48
CA VAL A 34 -10.17 -0.86 3.38
C VAL A 34 -10.89 -1.34 2.13
N GLY A 35 -11.81 -2.29 2.27
CA GLY A 35 -12.63 -2.78 1.16
C GLY A 35 -13.54 -1.70 0.59
N ASP A 36 -14.15 -0.90 1.46
CA ASP A 36 -14.99 0.24 1.10
C ASP A 36 -14.21 1.29 0.33
N ASN A 37 -12.99 1.62 0.77
CA ASN A 37 -12.13 2.57 0.07
C ASN A 37 -11.67 2.03 -1.29
N ILE A 38 -11.25 0.76 -1.38
CA ILE A 38 -10.91 0.13 -2.67
C ILE A 38 -12.08 0.24 -3.65
N THR A 39 -13.30 -0.04 -3.18
CA THR A 39 -14.52 0.04 -4.00
C THR A 39 -14.86 1.49 -4.38
N ARG A 40 -14.81 2.42 -3.42
CA ARG A 40 -15.12 3.84 -3.63
C ARG A 40 -14.17 4.49 -4.63
N HIS A 41 -12.89 4.16 -4.57
CA HIS A 41 -11.86 4.72 -5.44
C HIS A 41 -11.63 3.88 -6.72
N LEU A 42 -12.42 2.82 -6.92
CA LEU A 42 -12.34 1.91 -8.08
C LEU A 42 -10.91 1.37 -8.30
N ILE A 43 -10.24 0.99 -7.22
CA ILE A 43 -8.83 0.57 -7.28
C ILE A 43 -8.72 -0.83 -7.89
N ASP A 44 -8.29 -0.89 -9.15
CA ASP A 44 -7.82 -2.11 -9.79
C ASP A 44 -6.29 -2.23 -9.73
N GLY A 45 -5.75 -3.31 -10.30
CA GLY A 45 -4.32 -3.58 -10.34
C GLY A 45 -3.49 -2.49 -11.04
N SER A 46 -4.04 -1.91 -12.10
CA SER A 46 -3.38 -0.87 -12.88
C SER A 46 -3.27 0.44 -12.09
N ILE A 47 -4.32 0.81 -11.36
CA ILE A 47 -4.36 1.98 -10.49
C ILE A 47 -3.48 1.75 -9.27
N LEU A 48 -3.58 0.57 -8.64
CA LEU A 48 -2.78 0.17 -7.49
C LEU A 48 -1.28 0.34 -7.76
N MET A 49 -0.81 0.02 -8.96
CA MET A 49 0.61 0.18 -9.35
C MET A 49 1.04 1.64 -9.53
N GLN A 50 0.09 2.56 -9.71
CA GLN A 50 0.35 3.98 -9.96
C GLN A 50 0.20 4.85 -8.72
N LEU A 51 -0.54 4.39 -7.69
CA LEU A 51 -0.76 5.13 -6.45
C LEU A 51 0.55 5.63 -5.84
N THR A 52 0.52 6.89 -5.41
CA THR A 52 1.53 7.47 -4.53
C THR A 52 1.35 6.97 -3.09
N PRO A 53 2.37 7.08 -2.23
CA PRO A 53 2.23 6.76 -0.81
C PRO A 53 1.11 7.53 -0.11
N ALA A 54 0.86 8.79 -0.52
CA ALA A 54 -0.20 9.62 0.03
C ALA A 54 -1.60 9.10 -0.36
N GLU A 55 -1.83 8.82 -1.64
CA GLU A 55 -3.10 8.24 -2.11
C GLU A 55 -3.31 6.83 -1.51
N TRP A 56 -2.23 6.06 -1.34
CA TRP A 56 -2.31 4.77 -0.67
C TRP A 56 -2.70 4.89 0.81
N GLN A 57 -2.27 5.94 1.49
CA GLN A 57 -2.72 6.25 2.84
C GLN A 57 -4.21 6.63 2.89
N GLU A 58 -4.76 7.25 1.84
CA GLU A 58 -6.21 7.49 1.76
C GLU A 58 -6.98 6.18 1.59
N VAL A 59 -6.47 5.25 0.77
CA VAL A 59 -7.08 3.92 0.60
C VAL A 59 -6.97 3.09 1.87
N VAL A 60 -5.80 3.09 2.52
CA VAL A 60 -5.52 2.33 3.76
C VAL A 60 -5.08 3.28 4.88
N PRO A 61 -6.03 3.89 5.60
CA PRO A 61 -5.74 4.95 6.58
C PRO A 61 -4.97 4.44 7.80
N LEU A 62 -5.21 3.19 8.20
CA LEU A 62 -4.60 2.60 9.39
C LEU A 62 -3.15 2.16 9.12
N LEU A 63 -2.21 2.66 9.93
CA LEU A 63 -0.78 2.42 9.77
C LEU A 63 -0.40 0.92 9.74
N GLY A 64 -1.00 0.09 10.61
CA GLY A 64 -0.71 -1.35 10.68
C GLY A 64 -1.10 -2.10 9.40
N PRO A 65 -2.38 -2.08 9.01
CA PRO A 65 -2.86 -2.60 7.73
C PRO A 65 -2.07 -2.06 6.53
N ARG A 66 -1.80 -0.75 6.49
CA ARG A 66 -1.04 -0.12 5.40
C ARG A 66 0.35 -0.72 5.27
N LYS A 67 1.12 -0.76 6.37
CA LYS A 67 2.48 -1.36 6.37
C LYS A 67 2.44 -2.83 5.94
N THR A 68 1.45 -3.59 6.40
CA THR A 68 1.31 -5.01 6.03
C THR A 68 1.05 -5.18 4.54
N LEU A 69 0.08 -4.45 3.98
CA LEU A 69 -0.25 -4.53 2.56
C LEU A 69 0.88 -4.01 1.66
N THR A 70 1.56 -2.93 2.05
CA THR A 70 2.71 -2.40 1.30
C THR A 70 3.84 -3.43 1.21
N LEU A 71 4.15 -4.13 2.30
CA LEU A 71 5.18 -5.17 2.31
C LEU A 71 4.80 -6.38 1.43
N GLU A 72 3.54 -6.81 1.47
CA GLU A 72 3.08 -7.90 0.59
C GLU A 72 3.06 -7.45 -0.88
N LEU A 73 2.67 -6.21 -1.17
CA LEU A 73 2.67 -5.66 -2.52
C LEU A 73 4.09 -5.61 -3.08
N GLN A 74 5.08 -5.15 -2.31
CA GLN A 74 6.50 -5.17 -2.68
C GLN A 74 7.00 -6.58 -3.01
N ARG A 75 6.58 -7.60 -2.26
CA ARG A 75 6.97 -9.00 -2.53
C ARG A 75 6.43 -9.52 -3.86
N LEU A 76 5.24 -9.06 -4.25
CA LEU A 76 4.60 -9.48 -5.51
C LEU A 76 5.26 -8.84 -6.73
N ILE A 77 5.66 -7.58 -6.62
CA ILE A 77 6.15 -6.77 -7.75
C ILE A 77 7.68 -6.69 -7.82
N GLY A 78 8.37 -7.12 -6.77
CA GLY A 78 9.83 -7.14 -6.68
C GLY A 78 10.46 -5.79 -6.31
N PRO A 79 11.81 -5.78 -6.16
CA PRO A 79 12.58 -4.65 -5.66
C PRO A 79 12.67 -3.47 -6.64
N THR A 80 12.21 -3.59 -7.88
CA THR A 80 12.21 -2.48 -8.84
C THR A 80 11.05 -1.51 -8.66
N SER A 81 10.19 -1.73 -7.67
CA SER A 81 8.97 -0.97 -7.53
C SER A 81 9.10 0.23 -6.61
N ARG A 82 8.43 1.32 -6.98
CA ARG A 82 8.37 2.60 -6.24
C ARG A 82 7.90 2.50 -4.79
N TRP A 83 7.43 1.32 -4.40
CA TRP A 83 7.03 1.00 -3.05
C TRP A 83 8.22 0.76 -2.13
N GLU A 84 9.45 0.58 -2.62
CA GLU A 84 10.66 0.47 -1.80
C GLU A 84 10.83 1.70 -0.88
N ALA A 85 10.54 1.47 0.40
CA ALA A 85 10.93 2.28 1.55
C ALA A 85 10.50 3.76 1.56
N ASP A 86 9.28 4.00 2.07
CA ASP A 86 9.02 5.13 2.98
C ASP A 86 9.58 4.87 4.41
N GLU A 87 10.58 3.98 4.53
CA GLU A 87 11.43 3.81 5.71
C GLU A 87 12.85 4.36 5.44
N SER A 88 12.96 5.45 4.69
CA SER A 88 14.15 6.30 4.70
C SER A 88 13.92 7.46 5.67
N PRO A 89 14.54 7.48 6.88
CA PRO A 89 14.68 8.70 7.66
C PRO A 89 15.74 9.58 6.98
N ASN A 90 15.46 10.05 5.77
CA ASN A 90 16.23 11.10 5.12
C ASN A 90 15.50 12.44 5.28
N LEU A 91 15.15 12.75 6.53
CA LEU A 91 15.28 14.12 7.00
C LEU A 91 16.74 14.50 6.74
N LYS A 92 17.00 15.30 5.72
CA LYS A 92 18.21 16.13 5.77
C LYS A 92 17.97 17.15 6.90
N PRO A 93 18.71 17.15 8.01
CA PRO A 93 18.91 18.41 8.69
C PRO A 93 19.87 19.24 7.83
N PRO A 94 19.58 20.53 7.61
CA PRO A 94 20.65 21.48 7.60
C PRO A 94 20.46 22.34 8.84
N VAL A 95 20.99 21.86 9.97
CA VAL A 95 21.56 22.83 10.90
C VAL A 95 23.02 22.95 10.49
N ASP A 96 23.34 24.04 9.79
CA ASP A 96 24.45 24.84 10.29
C ASP A 96 24.20 26.32 10.07
N LYS A 97 24.49 27.08 11.12
CA LYS A 97 24.51 28.53 11.16
C LYS A 97 25.84 29.01 10.58
N GLY A 98 25.80 29.95 9.65
CA GLY A 98 26.92 30.87 9.39
C GLY A 98 27.19 31.16 7.91
N PRO A 99 27.90 32.26 7.57
CA PRO A 99 28.58 33.21 8.47
C PRO A 99 27.95 34.61 8.48
N ARG A 100 28.03 35.28 9.65
CA ARG A 100 27.74 36.70 9.96
C ARG A 100 26.78 37.49 9.07
#